data_AF-A0A388P4K8-F1
#
_entry.id   AF-A0A388P4K8-F1
#
_cell.length_a   1.000
_cell.length_b   1.000
_cell.length_c   1.000
_cell.angle_alpha   90.00
_cell.angle_beta   90.00
_cell.angle_gamma   90.00
#
_symmetry.space_group_name_H-M   'P 1'
#
loop_
_entity.id
_entity.type
_entity.pdbx_description
1 polymer ?
#
loop_
_entity_poly.entity_id
_entity_poly.type
_entity_poly.pdbx_seq_one_letter_code
_entity_poly.pdbx_strand_id
1 'polypeptide(L)'
;MEKRAELGGSVPRRRSKSKPLPQPQDSDFAVMTRGSGAQEIATTMAFVRLLKDLAKVEGLGHRIVPIIPDEARTFGMDSLFPTMKIYSPHGQQYLAVDRELMLSYKESTSGVILHEGINEAGSTASFTAVGTSYSTHDEPMIPVYIFYSMFGFQRTGDAFWAAADQMARGFVMGATAGRTTLNGEGLQHEDGHSQLLASTNPAVVAYDPAFAFELGHIVKDGLKRMYGENSENIFYYLTVYNEPYVQPAEPENLDVEGY
;
A
#
# COMPACT_ATOMS: atom_id res chain seq x y z
N MET A 1 -9.41 -39.58 -16.06
CA MET A 1 -8.35 -38.60 -16.38
C MET A 1 -8.74 -37.71 -17.57
N GLU A 2 -9.37 -38.26 -18.61
CA GLU A 2 -9.82 -37.52 -19.81
C GLU A 2 -10.63 -36.24 -19.53
N LYS A 3 -11.74 -36.32 -18.77
CA LYS A 3 -12.54 -35.14 -18.37
C LYS A 3 -11.73 -34.07 -17.62
N ARG A 4 -10.69 -34.45 -16.87
CA ARG A 4 -9.82 -33.48 -16.17
C ARG A 4 -8.88 -32.79 -17.15
N ALA A 5 -8.37 -33.51 -18.15
CA ALA A 5 -7.54 -32.93 -19.20
C ALA A 5 -8.33 -31.91 -20.06
N GLU A 6 -9.57 -32.24 -20.43
CA GLU A 6 -10.47 -31.33 -21.16
C GLU A 6 -10.75 -30.03 -20.39
N LEU A 7 -10.77 -30.09 -19.05
CA LEU A 7 -11.03 -28.95 -18.16
C LEU A 7 -9.75 -28.22 -17.70
N GLY A 8 -8.60 -28.45 -18.36
CA GLY A 8 -7.35 -27.74 -18.05
C GLY A 8 -6.54 -28.32 -16.89
N GLY A 9 -6.90 -29.52 -16.41
CA GLY A 9 -6.14 -30.29 -15.42
C GLY A 9 -6.86 -30.50 -14.09
N SER A 10 -6.10 -30.97 -13.10
CA SER A 10 -6.59 -31.19 -11.73
C SER A 10 -6.56 -29.91 -10.91
N VAL A 11 -7.57 -29.75 -10.05
CA VAL A 11 -7.69 -28.68 -9.06
C VAL A 11 -8.05 -29.28 -7.68
N PRO A 12 -7.60 -28.69 -6.56
CA PRO A 12 -6.86 -27.43 -6.45
C PRO A 12 -5.38 -27.56 -6.84
N ARG A 13 -4.79 -26.46 -7.30
CA ARG A 13 -3.36 -26.33 -7.61
C ARG A 13 -2.89 -24.93 -7.22
N ARG A 14 -1.71 -24.83 -6.60
CA ARG A 14 -1.05 -23.58 -6.24
C ARG A 14 0.31 -23.48 -6.92
N ARG A 15 0.70 -22.29 -7.40
CA ARG A 15 2.09 -22.01 -7.83
C ARG A 15 2.88 -21.53 -6.62
N SER A 16 3.96 -22.24 -6.31
CA SER A 16 4.86 -21.86 -5.22
C SER A 16 5.92 -20.85 -5.64
N LYS A 17 6.24 -20.77 -6.94
CA LYS A 17 7.24 -19.86 -7.49
C LYS A 17 6.55 -18.71 -8.21
N SER A 18 7.00 -17.49 -7.91
CA SER A 18 6.62 -16.26 -8.60
C SER A 18 7.75 -15.81 -9.53
N LYS A 19 7.42 -15.02 -10.55
CA LYS A 19 8.41 -14.30 -11.35
C LYS A 19 8.84 -13.04 -10.58
N PRO A 20 10.14 -12.73 -10.47
CA PRO A 20 10.57 -11.48 -9.85
C PRO A 20 10.13 -10.29 -10.72
N LEU A 21 9.87 -9.16 -10.07
CA LEU A 21 9.67 -7.88 -10.72
C LEU A 21 10.99 -7.11 -10.84
N PRO A 22 11.15 -6.25 -11.86
CA PRO A 22 12.24 -5.28 -11.90
C PRO A 22 12.27 -4.46 -10.61
N GLN A 23 13.44 -4.34 -10.00
CA GLN A 23 13.61 -3.57 -8.76
C GLN A 23 13.87 -2.09 -9.10
N PRO A 24 13.23 -1.13 -8.41
CA PRO A 24 13.51 0.29 -8.62
C PRO A 24 14.95 0.63 -8.25
N GLN A 25 15.51 1.65 -8.91
CA GLN A 25 16.85 2.14 -8.64
C GLN A 25 16.83 3.13 -7.47
N ASP A 26 18.00 3.40 -6.88
CA ASP A 26 18.13 4.36 -5.77
C ASP A 26 17.59 5.75 -6.12
N SER A 27 17.73 6.16 -7.38
CA SER A 27 17.19 7.41 -7.88
C SER A 27 15.66 7.51 -7.79
N ASP A 28 14.95 6.39 -7.85
CA ASP A 28 13.48 6.34 -7.73
C ASP A 28 13.03 6.63 -6.29
N PHE A 29 13.93 6.50 -5.31
CA PHE A 29 13.70 6.83 -3.90
C PHE A 29 14.25 8.20 -3.50
N ALA A 30 14.84 8.98 -4.43
CA ALA A 30 15.50 10.26 -4.13
C ALA A 30 14.55 11.32 -3.53
N VAL A 31 13.23 11.17 -3.68
CA VAL A 31 12.25 12.02 -3.00
C VAL A 31 12.24 11.82 -1.47
N MET A 32 12.65 10.65 -0.99
CA MET A 32 12.69 10.30 0.43
C MET A 32 14.00 10.72 1.09
N THR A 33 15.11 10.71 0.33
CA THR A 33 16.45 10.95 0.89
C THR A 33 16.81 12.44 0.96
N ARG A 34 16.22 13.29 0.11
CA ARG A 34 16.49 14.74 0.06
C ARG A 34 15.88 15.54 1.23
N GLY A 35 14.96 14.95 1.99
CA GLY A 35 14.13 15.68 2.96
C GLY A 35 13.13 16.64 2.31
N SER A 36 12.40 17.39 3.12
CA SER A 36 11.37 18.34 2.67
C SER A 36 11.83 19.79 2.59
N GLY A 37 13.12 20.05 2.84
CA GLY A 37 13.68 21.40 2.89
C GLY A 37 13.03 22.22 4.02
N ALA A 38 12.48 23.39 3.68
CA ALA A 38 11.76 24.23 4.64
C ALA A 38 10.25 23.92 4.72
N GLN A 39 9.71 23.07 3.84
CA GLN A 39 8.30 22.74 3.85
C GLN A 39 8.03 21.65 4.88
N GLU A 40 7.04 21.84 5.73
CA GLU A 40 6.55 20.80 6.61
C GLU A 40 5.62 19.86 5.84
N ILE A 41 5.88 18.55 5.92
CA ILE A 41 5.05 17.52 5.32
C ILE A 41 4.90 16.35 6.28
N ALA A 42 3.74 15.72 6.25
CA ALA A 42 3.49 14.51 7.03
C ALA A 42 4.09 13.28 6.34
N THR A 43 4.34 12.19 7.08
CA THR A 43 4.87 10.94 6.51
C THR A 43 3.92 10.32 5.50
N THR A 44 2.60 10.49 5.66
CA THR A 44 1.60 10.09 4.66
C THR A 44 1.85 10.80 3.32
N MET A 45 2.11 12.12 3.34
CA MET A 45 2.38 12.89 2.13
C MET A 45 3.71 12.47 1.47
N ALA A 46 4.73 12.17 2.28
CA ALA A 46 6.00 11.65 1.79
C ALA A 46 5.82 10.30 1.09
N PHE A 47 5.04 9.39 1.69
CA PHE A 47 4.70 8.10 1.10
C PHE A 47 3.96 8.23 -0.24
N VAL A 48 2.96 9.11 -0.34
CA VAL A 48 2.24 9.33 -1.62
C VAL A 48 3.16 9.87 -2.71
N ARG A 49 4.11 10.76 -2.36
CA ARG A 49 5.13 11.25 -3.30
C ARG A 49 6.01 10.11 -3.81
N LEU A 50 6.47 9.23 -2.92
CA LEU A 50 7.22 8.02 -3.29
C LEU A 50 6.39 7.10 -4.19
N LEU A 51 5.14 6.83 -3.84
CA LEU A 51 4.24 5.97 -4.62
C LEU A 51 4.06 6.50 -6.05
N LYS A 52 3.96 7.82 -6.21
CA LYS A 52 3.89 8.48 -7.52
C LYS A 52 5.15 8.31 -8.36
N ASP A 53 6.33 8.28 -7.74
CA ASP A 53 7.59 8.05 -8.45
C ASP A 53 7.76 6.57 -8.80
N LEU A 54 7.44 5.65 -7.87
CA LEU A 54 7.42 4.21 -8.13
C LEU A 54 6.44 3.81 -9.24
N ALA A 55 5.31 4.51 -9.36
CA ALA A 55 4.34 4.31 -10.43
C ALA A 55 4.90 4.57 -11.84
N LYS A 56 6.03 5.28 -11.97
CA LYS A 56 6.69 5.57 -13.25
C LYS A 56 7.77 4.55 -13.62
N VAL A 57 8.16 3.67 -12.69
CA VAL A 57 9.22 2.69 -12.90
C VAL A 57 8.78 1.67 -13.95
N GLU A 58 9.59 1.51 -14.99
CA GLU A 58 9.30 0.58 -16.08
C GLU A 58 9.25 -0.86 -15.56
N GLY A 59 8.23 -1.63 -15.98
CA GLY A 59 8.05 -3.01 -15.56
C GLY A 59 7.48 -3.22 -14.14
N LEU A 60 7.49 -2.19 -13.29
CA LEU A 60 6.97 -2.25 -11.92
C LEU A 60 5.74 -1.34 -11.69
N GLY A 61 5.75 -0.12 -12.21
CA GLY A 61 4.74 0.89 -11.89
C GLY A 61 3.30 0.48 -12.22
N HIS A 62 3.09 -0.21 -13.34
CA HIS A 62 1.79 -0.76 -13.75
C HIS A 62 1.33 -1.97 -12.92
N ARG A 63 2.19 -2.50 -12.04
CA ARG A 63 1.88 -3.58 -11.09
C ARG A 63 1.33 -3.05 -9.77
N ILE A 64 1.50 -1.77 -9.48
CA ILE A 64 1.05 -1.14 -8.24
C ILE A 64 -0.46 -0.92 -8.32
N VAL A 65 -1.18 -1.40 -7.31
CA VAL A 65 -2.64 -1.27 -7.19
C VAL A 65 -2.95 -0.56 -5.88
N PRO A 66 -3.21 0.75 -5.91
CA PRO A 66 -3.66 1.47 -4.72
C PRO A 66 -5.10 1.06 -4.37
N ILE A 67 -5.36 0.83 -3.08
CA ILE A 67 -6.66 0.43 -2.54
C ILE A 67 -7.02 1.40 -1.41
N ILE A 68 -8.22 1.96 -1.47
CA ILE A 68 -8.71 2.95 -0.51
C ILE A 68 -10.18 2.67 -0.10
N PRO A 69 -10.50 2.72 1.21
CA PRO A 69 -11.86 2.63 1.69
C PRO A 69 -12.45 4.05 1.84
N ASP A 70 -12.93 4.60 0.72
CA ASP A 70 -13.53 5.95 0.62
C ASP A 70 -12.53 7.12 0.73
N GLU A 71 -11.86 7.25 1.86
CA GLU A 71 -11.11 8.44 2.25
C GLU A 71 -9.79 8.61 1.48
N ALA A 72 -9.85 9.19 0.28
CA ALA A 72 -8.65 9.42 -0.53
C ALA A 72 -7.95 10.75 -0.21
N ARG A 73 -8.74 11.81 -0.01
CA ARG A 73 -8.24 13.19 0.18
C ARG A 73 -7.51 13.35 1.50
N THR A 74 -8.02 12.72 2.55
CA THR A 74 -7.38 12.69 3.88
C THR A 74 -5.94 12.19 3.79
N PHE A 75 -5.66 11.25 2.88
CA PHE A 75 -4.32 10.69 2.71
C PHE A 75 -3.51 11.35 1.59
N GLY A 76 -4.04 12.36 0.91
CA GLY A 76 -3.40 13.02 -0.25
C GLY A 76 -3.35 12.14 -1.51
N MET A 77 -4.14 11.06 -1.55
CA MET A 77 -4.21 10.12 -2.69
C MET A 77 -4.91 10.72 -3.90
N ASP A 78 -5.64 11.82 -3.72
CA ASP A 78 -6.26 12.60 -4.79
C ASP A 78 -5.25 13.11 -5.83
N SER A 79 -3.99 13.31 -5.41
CA SER A 79 -2.87 13.62 -6.30
C SER A 79 -2.57 12.54 -7.35
N LEU A 80 -3.07 11.31 -7.16
CA LEU A 80 -2.93 10.18 -8.09
C LEU A 80 -4.10 10.07 -9.07
N PHE A 81 -5.24 10.71 -8.80
CA PHE A 81 -6.45 10.58 -9.64
C PHE A 81 -6.26 11.00 -11.09
N PRO A 82 -5.53 12.09 -11.42
CA PRO A 82 -5.34 12.48 -12.82
C PRO A 82 -4.60 11.43 -13.64
N THR A 83 -3.65 10.71 -13.02
CA THR A 83 -2.77 9.75 -13.68
C THR A 83 -3.30 8.32 -13.63
N MET A 84 -3.69 7.85 -12.45
CA MET A 84 -4.10 6.46 -12.22
C MET A 84 -5.60 6.24 -12.38
N LYS A 85 -6.42 7.26 -12.06
CA LYS A 85 -7.89 7.22 -12.05
C LYS A 85 -8.46 6.13 -11.12
N ILE A 86 -9.74 6.24 -10.80
CA ILE A 86 -10.48 5.24 -10.05
C ILE A 86 -11.02 4.20 -11.02
N TYR A 87 -10.79 2.92 -10.72
CA TYR A 87 -11.35 1.83 -11.51
C TYR A 87 -12.87 1.81 -11.35
N SER A 88 -13.58 1.90 -12.48
CA SER A 88 -15.03 1.70 -12.54
C SER A 88 -15.34 0.96 -13.83
N PRO A 89 -15.91 -0.26 -13.79
CA PRO A 89 -16.25 -1.02 -14.99
C PRO A 89 -17.32 -0.32 -15.86
N HIS A 90 -18.02 0.66 -15.29
CA HIS A 90 -19.04 1.45 -15.97
C HIS A 90 -18.54 2.84 -16.40
N GLY A 91 -17.30 3.20 -16.06
CA GLY A 91 -16.77 4.55 -16.24
C GLY A 91 -17.51 5.59 -15.38
N GLN A 92 -17.22 6.88 -15.62
CA GLN A 92 -17.85 7.99 -14.91
C GLN A 92 -19.33 8.16 -15.30
N GLN A 93 -20.26 7.79 -14.42
CA GLN A 93 -21.71 7.87 -14.66
C GLN A 93 -22.41 9.05 -13.95
N TYR A 94 -21.66 9.87 -13.20
CA TYR A 94 -22.19 11.03 -12.47
C TYR A 94 -21.28 12.25 -12.64
N LEU A 95 -21.84 13.42 -12.39
CA LEU A 95 -21.07 14.67 -12.28
C LEU A 95 -20.48 14.72 -10.87
N ALA A 96 -19.15 14.61 -10.78
CA ALA A 96 -18.46 14.67 -9.50
C ALA A 96 -18.66 16.04 -8.83
N VAL A 97 -18.89 16.04 -7.51
CA VAL A 97 -19.09 17.26 -6.72
C VAL A 97 -17.83 18.14 -6.76
N ASP A 98 -16.67 17.51 -6.85
CA ASP A 98 -15.36 18.14 -6.86
C ASP A 98 -14.80 18.37 -8.27
N ARG A 99 -15.63 18.26 -9.33
CA ARG A 99 -15.20 18.38 -10.74
C ARG A 99 -14.49 19.69 -11.10
N GLU A 100 -14.67 20.74 -10.29
CA GLU A 100 -14.03 22.05 -10.46
C GLU A 100 -12.65 22.12 -9.79
N LEU A 101 -12.30 21.12 -8.98
CA LEU A 101 -10.98 21.01 -8.36
C LEU A 101 -9.99 20.36 -9.33
N MET A 102 -8.73 20.82 -9.28
CA MET A 102 -7.63 20.27 -10.11
C MET A 102 -7.39 18.76 -9.88
N LEU A 103 -7.68 18.27 -8.67
CA LEU A 103 -7.56 16.87 -8.26
C LEU A 103 -8.95 16.26 -8.07
N SER A 104 -9.83 16.43 -9.06
CA SER A 104 -11.19 15.88 -9.01
C SER A 104 -11.19 14.35 -9.13
N TYR A 105 -12.19 13.71 -8.51
CA TYR A 105 -12.48 12.31 -8.74
C TYR A 105 -12.69 12.03 -10.23
N LYS A 106 -12.09 10.92 -10.70
CA LYS A 106 -12.20 10.51 -12.10
C LYS A 106 -12.25 9.00 -12.19
N GLU A 107 -13.43 8.49 -12.52
CA GLU A 107 -13.68 7.07 -12.75
C GLU A 107 -13.43 6.69 -14.22
N SER A 108 -12.87 5.51 -14.43
CA SER A 108 -12.56 5.00 -15.75
C SER A 108 -12.51 3.48 -15.76
N THR A 109 -12.90 2.90 -16.90
CA THR A 109 -12.73 1.45 -17.16
C THR A 109 -11.26 1.03 -17.22
N SER A 110 -10.35 1.98 -17.42
CA SER A 110 -8.89 1.79 -17.33
C SER A 110 -8.27 2.41 -16.07
N GLY A 111 -9.09 2.74 -15.07
CA GLY A 111 -8.58 3.18 -13.77
C GLY A 111 -7.87 2.06 -13.03
N VAL A 112 -6.93 2.44 -12.17
CA VAL A 112 -6.06 1.50 -11.43
C VAL A 112 -6.36 1.51 -9.94
N ILE A 113 -6.84 2.63 -9.40
CA ILE A 113 -7.16 2.75 -7.96
C ILE A 113 -8.45 1.98 -7.68
N LEU A 114 -8.38 1.04 -6.74
CA LEU A 114 -9.56 0.35 -6.20
C LEU A 114 -10.16 1.20 -5.07
N HIS A 115 -11.31 1.79 -5.35
CA HIS A 115 -12.06 2.58 -4.38
C HIS A 115 -13.26 1.77 -3.89
N GLU A 116 -13.14 1.19 -2.70
CA GLU A 116 -14.10 0.20 -2.19
C GLU A 116 -15.25 0.84 -1.37
N GLY A 117 -15.24 2.17 -1.22
CA GLY A 117 -16.15 2.89 -0.33
C GLY A 117 -15.86 2.56 1.15
N ILE A 118 -16.82 2.84 2.04
CA ILE A 118 -16.68 2.61 3.49
C ILE A 118 -16.75 1.11 3.79
N ASN A 119 -15.70 0.37 3.44
CA ASN A 119 -15.64 -1.08 3.49
C ASN A 119 -14.20 -1.58 3.63
N GLU A 120 -13.67 -1.54 4.85
CA GLU A 120 -12.31 -2.04 5.14
C GLU A 120 -12.20 -3.55 4.92
N ALA A 121 -13.28 -4.30 5.15
CA ALA A 121 -13.32 -5.75 4.91
C ALA A 121 -13.20 -6.05 3.40
N GLY A 122 -13.94 -5.32 2.56
CA GLY A 122 -13.83 -5.39 1.10
C GLY A 122 -12.45 -4.97 0.62
N SER A 123 -11.89 -3.90 1.18
CA SER A 123 -10.53 -3.45 0.86
C SER A 123 -9.46 -4.48 1.24
N THR A 124 -9.63 -5.17 2.39
CA THR A 124 -8.73 -6.27 2.80
C THR A 124 -8.87 -7.48 1.88
N ALA A 125 -10.08 -7.77 1.38
CA ALA A 125 -10.31 -8.81 0.38
C ALA A 125 -9.64 -8.46 -0.96
N SER A 126 -9.76 -7.22 -1.44
CA SER A 126 -9.07 -6.72 -2.63
C SER A 126 -7.54 -6.77 -2.46
N PHE A 127 -7.03 -6.36 -1.28
CA PHE A 127 -5.62 -6.52 -0.93
C PHE A 127 -5.16 -7.97 -1.04
N THR A 128 -5.93 -8.91 -0.49
CA THR A 128 -5.61 -10.33 -0.53
C THR A 128 -5.63 -10.90 -1.96
N ALA A 129 -6.63 -10.53 -2.76
CA ALA A 129 -6.75 -10.96 -4.15
C ALA A 129 -5.56 -10.48 -5.00
N VAL A 130 -5.24 -9.19 -4.92
CA VAL A 130 -4.11 -8.60 -5.64
C VAL A 130 -2.78 -9.17 -5.13
N GLY A 131 -2.59 -9.23 -3.81
CA GLY A 131 -1.36 -9.66 -3.17
C GLY A 131 -1.04 -11.14 -3.33
N THR A 132 -1.98 -11.94 -3.81
CA THR A 132 -1.80 -13.37 -4.12
C THR A 132 -1.89 -13.68 -5.62
N SER A 133 -2.10 -12.66 -6.46
CA SER A 133 -2.16 -12.78 -7.92
C SER A 133 -0.89 -13.41 -8.52
N TYR A 134 0.25 -13.20 -7.86
CA TYR A 134 1.53 -13.81 -8.25
C TYR A 134 1.48 -15.34 -8.34
N SER A 135 0.63 -15.99 -7.53
CA SER A 135 0.45 -17.44 -7.48
C SER A 135 -0.79 -17.85 -8.26
N THR A 136 -1.91 -17.17 -8.01
CA THR A 136 -3.22 -17.52 -8.59
C THR A 136 -3.25 -17.30 -10.09
N HIS A 137 -2.69 -16.20 -10.57
CA HIS A 137 -2.71 -15.79 -11.98
C HIS A 137 -1.34 -15.85 -12.66
N ASP A 138 -0.28 -16.26 -11.93
CA ASP A 138 1.12 -16.16 -12.40
C ASP A 138 1.51 -14.71 -12.75
N GLU A 139 0.85 -13.75 -12.10
CA GLU A 139 0.95 -12.32 -12.40
C GLU A 139 1.18 -11.52 -11.12
N PRO A 140 2.43 -11.19 -10.78
CA PRO A 140 2.75 -10.46 -9.55
C PRO A 140 2.25 -9.02 -9.63
N MET A 141 1.38 -8.67 -8.68
CA MET A 141 0.82 -7.34 -8.47
C MET A 141 1.14 -6.87 -7.04
N ILE A 142 1.25 -5.56 -6.86
CA ILE A 142 1.69 -4.93 -5.61
C ILE A 142 0.50 -4.15 -5.04
N PRO A 143 -0.29 -4.71 -4.12
CA PRO A 143 -1.35 -3.94 -3.48
C PRO A 143 -0.75 -2.96 -2.48
N VAL A 144 -1.27 -1.74 -2.50
CA VAL A 144 -0.98 -0.68 -1.53
C VAL A 144 -2.31 -0.25 -0.92
N TYR A 145 -2.64 -0.82 0.24
CA TYR A 145 -3.90 -0.55 0.93
C TYR A 145 -3.70 0.49 2.03
N ILE A 146 -4.28 1.68 1.88
CA ILE A 146 -4.15 2.80 2.83
C ILE A 146 -5.51 3.18 3.41
N PHE A 147 -5.57 3.33 4.74
CA PHE A 147 -6.79 3.52 5.51
C PHE A 147 -6.46 4.10 6.90
N TYR A 148 -7.47 4.55 7.65
CA TYR A 148 -7.29 4.97 9.06
C TYR A 148 -6.79 3.81 9.90
N SER A 149 -5.61 3.90 10.52
CA SER A 149 -4.91 2.77 11.14
C SER A 149 -5.77 1.98 12.15
N MET A 150 -6.65 2.67 12.88
CA MET A 150 -7.64 2.09 13.80
C MET A 150 -8.54 1.03 13.16
N PHE A 151 -8.88 1.18 11.88
CA PHE A 151 -9.78 0.29 11.15
C PHE A 151 -9.04 -0.78 10.33
N GLY A 152 -7.76 -1.02 10.65
CA GLY A 152 -6.97 -2.14 10.14
C GLY A 152 -7.16 -3.37 11.00
N PHE A 153 -6.09 -3.77 11.70
CA PHE A 153 -6.06 -5.00 12.49
C PHE A 153 -7.17 -5.11 13.55
N GLN A 154 -7.62 -4.00 14.15
CA GLN A 154 -8.75 -4.04 15.09
C GLN A 154 -10.07 -4.42 14.41
N ARG A 155 -10.29 -3.96 13.17
CA ARG A 155 -11.56 -4.15 12.45
C ARG A 155 -11.56 -5.40 11.56
N THR A 156 -10.43 -5.68 10.89
CA THR A 156 -10.29 -6.74 9.88
C THR A 156 -9.14 -7.72 10.17
N GLY A 157 -8.73 -7.85 11.44
CA GLY A 157 -7.60 -8.69 11.85
C GLY A 157 -7.69 -10.16 11.40
N ASP A 158 -8.88 -10.77 11.45
CA ASP A 158 -9.09 -12.15 10.98
C ASP A 158 -8.89 -12.27 9.45
N ALA A 159 -9.26 -11.24 8.69
CA ALA A 159 -9.01 -11.19 7.25
C ALA A 159 -7.51 -11.00 6.94
N PHE A 160 -6.77 -10.23 7.73
CA PHE A 160 -5.30 -10.16 7.62
C PHE A 160 -4.62 -11.47 8.03
N TRP A 161 -5.19 -12.21 8.97
CA TRP A 161 -4.74 -13.56 9.31
C TRP A 161 -4.95 -14.53 8.13
N ALA A 162 -6.13 -14.47 7.49
CA ALA A 162 -6.40 -15.24 6.28
C ALA A 162 -5.48 -14.83 5.11
N ALA A 163 -5.16 -13.53 4.96
CA ALA A 163 -4.23 -13.04 3.96
C ALA A 163 -2.81 -13.62 4.17
N ALA A 164 -2.37 -13.73 5.42
CA ALA A 164 -1.11 -14.39 5.79
C ALA A 164 -1.11 -15.88 5.40
N ASP A 165 -2.18 -16.62 5.73
CA ASP A 165 -2.33 -18.03 5.35
C ASP A 165 -2.32 -18.22 3.82
N GLN A 166 -2.94 -17.29 3.08
CA GLN A 166 -2.91 -17.27 1.62
C GLN A 166 -1.55 -16.82 1.03
N MET A 167 -0.59 -16.46 1.89
CA MET A 167 0.74 -15.97 1.52
C MET A 167 0.68 -14.68 0.69
N ALA A 168 -0.20 -13.76 1.08
CA ALA A 168 -0.32 -12.44 0.46
C ALA A 168 0.96 -11.62 0.64
N ARG A 169 1.24 -10.81 -0.38
CA ARG A 169 2.37 -9.88 -0.44
C ARG A 169 1.85 -8.49 -0.76
N GLY A 170 2.42 -7.47 -0.15
CA GLY A 170 2.06 -6.07 -0.40
C GLY A 170 2.27 -5.16 0.80
N PHE A 171 1.72 -3.95 0.70
CA PHE A 171 1.84 -2.90 1.70
C PHE A 171 0.47 -2.53 2.27
N VAL A 172 0.38 -2.59 3.59
CA VAL A 172 -0.75 -2.16 4.41
C VAL A 172 -0.31 -0.89 5.14
N MET A 173 -0.96 0.22 4.84
CA MET A 173 -0.59 1.56 5.32
C MET A 173 -1.66 2.04 6.31
N GLY A 174 -1.36 1.99 7.60
CA GLY A 174 -2.18 2.57 8.64
C GLY A 174 -1.94 4.08 8.70
N ALA A 175 -2.69 4.84 7.92
CA ALA A 175 -2.65 6.29 7.93
C ALA A 175 -3.36 6.87 9.15
N THR A 176 -3.14 8.17 9.38
CA THR A 176 -3.70 8.91 10.53
C THR A 176 -3.45 8.21 11.86
N ALA A 177 -2.30 7.53 11.97
CA ALA A 177 -1.89 6.78 13.14
C ALA A 177 -1.46 7.71 14.29
N GLY A 178 -1.32 7.12 15.48
CA GLY A 178 -0.87 7.82 16.69
C GLY A 178 -2.03 8.31 17.54
N ARG A 179 -2.04 7.88 18.81
CA ARG A 179 -3.09 8.23 19.77
C ARG A 179 -3.27 9.73 19.93
N THR A 180 -2.17 10.48 19.85
CA THR A 180 -2.16 11.93 20.06
C THR A 180 -2.09 12.74 18.76
N THR A 181 -1.72 12.10 17.64
CA THR A 181 -1.51 12.77 16.35
C THR A 181 -2.83 13.03 15.63
N LEU A 182 -3.78 12.10 15.69
CA LEU A 182 -5.13 12.30 15.16
C LEU A 182 -6.04 12.98 16.20
N ASN A 183 -5.57 14.09 16.75
CA ASN A 183 -6.30 14.82 17.78
C ASN A 183 -7.61 15.39 17.21
N GLY A 184 -8.73 15.14 17.91
CA GLY A 184 -10.05 15.69 17.56
C GLY A 184 -11.06 14.66 17.03
N GLU A 185 -10.58 13.54 16.48
CA GLU A 185 -11.44 12.42 16.06
C GLU A 185 -11.88 11.54 17.24
N GLY A 186 -11.11 11.55 18.34
CA GLY A 186 -11.49 10.97 19.62
C GLY A 186 -11.42 9.44 19.70
N LEU A 187 -12.17 8.90 20.68
CA LEU A 187 -12.03 7.54 21.21
C LEU A 187 -11.98 6.42 20.15
N GLN A 188 -12.79 6.52 19.09
CA GLN A 188 -12.93 5.47 18.08
C GLN A 188 -11.95 5.58 16.92
N HIS A 189 -11.08 6.60 16.90
CA HIS A 189 -10.16 6.87 15.78
C HIS A 189 -8.70 6.98 16.23
N GLU A 190 -8.46 7.59 17.40
CA GLU A 190 -7.11 7.82 17.93
C GLU A 190 -6.42 6.48 18.21
N ASP A 191 -5.55 6.01 17.30
CA ASP A 191 -4.93 4.69 17.39
C ASP A 191 -3.58 4.71 18.10
N GLY A 192 -3.48 3.97 19.19
CA GLY A 192 -2.21 3.69 19.88
C GLY A 192 -1.99 2.22 20.17
N HIS A 193 -2.53 1.30 19.36
CA HIS A 193 -2.42 -0.14 19.63
C HIS A 193 -2.42 -1.04 18.38
N SER A 194 -2.62 -0.51 17.17
CA SER A 194 -2.56 -1.31 15.93
C SER A 194 -1.24 -2.06 15.73
N GLN A 195 -0.10 -1.45 16.06
CA GLN A 195 1.22 -2.10 16.00
C GLN A 195 1.29 -3.35 16.91
N LEU A 196 0.69 -3.28 18.10
CA LEU A 196 0.60 -4.43 19.01
C LEU A 196 -0.27 -5.54 18.40
N LEU A 197 -1.43 -5.19 17.81
CA LEU A 197 -2.28 -6.17 17.13
C LEU A 197 -1.57 -6.80 15.92
N ALA A 198 -0.90 -5.99 15.11
CA ALA A 198 -0.14 -6.42 13.94
C ALA A 198 0.98 -7.40 14.32
N SER A 199 1.67 -7.17 15.44
CA SER A 199 2.76 -8.02 15.94
C SER A 199 2.36 -9.48 16.22
N THR A 200 1.07 -9.76 16.36
CA THR A 200 0.56 -11.12 16.57
C THR A 200 0.55 -11.96 15.30
N ASN A 201 0.59 -11.33 14.11
CA ASN A 201 0.54 -12.01 12.82
C ASN A 201 1.96 -12.28 12.29
N PRO A 202 2.36 -13.55 12.11
CA PRO A 202 3.75 -13.92 11.78
C PRO A 202 4.19 -13.52 10.36
N ALA A 203 3.27 -13.23 9.45
CA ALA A 203 3.60 -12.78 8.10
C ALA A 203 3.76 -11.25 8.00
N VAL A 204 3.46 -10.52 9.08
CA VAL A 204 3.53 -9.06 9.10
C VAL A 204 4.92 -8.60 9.49
N VAL A 205 5.51 -7.76 8.65
CA VAL A 205 6.67 -6.95 9.01
C VAL A 205 6.17 -5.55 9.35
N ALA A 206 6.17 -5.22 10.65
CA ALA A 206 5.56 -4.01 11.17
C ALA A 206 6.60 -2.92 11.46
N TYR A 207 6.36 -1.70 10.96
CA TYR A 207 7.20 -0.53 11.20
C TYR A 207 6.37 0.69 11.58
N ASP A 208 6.94 1.56 12.42
CA ASP A 208 6.39 2.86 12.80
C ASP A 208 7.42 3.96 12.52
N PRO A 209 7.67 4.30 11.25
CA PRO A 209 8.72 5.24 10.87
C PRO A 209 8.32 6.67 11.25
N ALA A 210 9.30 7.40 11.79
CA ALA A 210 9.17 8.82 12.03
C ALA A 210 9.42 9.57 10.72
N PHE A 211 10.52 9.30 10.02
CA PHE A 211 11.00 10.16 8.95
C PHE A 211 10.78 9.61 7.54
N ALA A 212 10.73 10.51 6.57
CA ALA A 212 10.58 10.15 5.16
C ALA A 212 11.70 9.23 4.64
N PHE A 213 12.96 9.45 5.03
CA PHE A 213 14.05 8.59 4.57
C PHE A 213 13.92 7.15 5.09
N GLU A 214 13.41 6.96 6.32
CA GLU A 214 13.13 5.63 6.89
C GLU A 214 12.07 4.90 6.07
N LEU A 215 10.97 5.60 5.76
CA LEU A 215 9.94 5.08 4.85
C LEU A 215 10.52 4.63 3.51
N GLY A 216 11.44 5.42 2.94
CA GLY A 216 12.12 5.09 1.68
C GLY A 216 12.87 3.76 1.76
N HIS A 217 13.68 3.57 2.81
CA HIS A 217 14.42 2.34 3.04
C HIS A 217 13.50 1.14 3.30
N ILE A 218 12.47 1.29 4.13
CA ILE A 218 11.54 0.21 4.46
C ILE A 218 10.75 -0.24 3.23
N VAL A 219 10.25 0.69 2.41
CA VAL A 219 9.51 0.35 1.17
C VAL A 219 10.42 -0.33 0.16
N LYS A 220 11.67 0.14 0.02
CA LYS A 220 12.67 -0.48 -0.86
C LYS A 220 12.99 -1.91 -0.43
N ASP A 221 13.22 -2.15 0.86
CA ASP A 221 13.44 -3.48 1.43
C ASP A 221 12.20 -4.38 1.19
N GLY A 222 11.00 -3.88 1.46
CA GLY A 222 9.78 -4.63 1.24
C GLY A 222 9.55 -5.03 -0.21
N LEU A 223 9.82 -4.15 -1.18
CA LEU A 223 9.75 -4.48 -2.60
C LEU A 223 10.73 -5.59 -2.96
N LYS A 224 11.98 -5.48 -2.50
CA LYS A 224 13.02 -6.49 -2.74
C LYS A 224 12.65 -7.84 -2.13
N ARG A 225 12.21 -7.86 -0.88
CA ARG A 225 11.88 -9.09 -0.15
C ARG A 225 10.62 -9.75 -0.69
N MET A 226 9.58 -9.01 -1.07
CA MET A 226 8.33 -9.61 -1.55
C MET A 226 8.31 -9.92 -3.05
N TYR A 227 9.06 -9.16 -3.86
CA TYR A 227 8.97 -9.22 -5.34
C TYR A 227 10.32 -9.35 -6.04
N GLY A 228 11.43 -9.50 -5.32
CA GLY A 228 12.74 -9.83 -5.88
C GLY A 228 12.92 -11.33 -6.16
N GLU A 229 14.14 -11.73 -6.53
CA GLU A 229 14.47 -13.11 -6.91
C GLU A 229 14.14 -14.14 -5.82
N ASN A 230 14.39 -13.78 -4.56
CA ASN A 230 14.14 -14.62 -3.38
C ASN A 230 12.89 -14.13 -2.64
N SER A 231 11.75 -14.13 -3.33
CA SER A 231 10.52 -13.56 -2.77
C SER A 231 10.03 -14.28 -1.50
N GLU A 232 9.93 -13.55 -0.41
CA GLU A 232 9.35 -13.94 0.87
C GLU A 232 7.81 -13.85 0.84
N ASN A 233 7.15 -14.67 1.67
CA ASN A 233 5.70 -14.68 1.83
C ASN A 233 5.30 -13.87 3.06
N ILE A 234 5.55 -12.57 2.98
CA ILE A 234 5.29 -11.57 4.02
C ILE A 234 4.54 -10.40 3.40
N PHE A 235 3.93 -9.58 4.25
CA PHE A 235 3.45 -8.26 3.86
C PHE A 235 3.84 -7.24 4.92
N TYR A 236 3.95 -5.99 4.50
CA TYR A 236 4.42 -4.91 5.36
C TYR A 236 3.24 -4.16 5.94
N TYR A 237 3.31 -3.85 7.23
CA TYR A 237 2.43 -2.90 7.88
C TYR A 237 3.22 -1.68 8.33
N LEU A 238 2.87 -0.51 7.80
CA LEU A 238 3.50 0.74 8.20
C LEU A 238 2.44 1.69 8.71
N THR A 239 2.66 2.25 9.89
CA THR A 239 1.92 3.43 10.34
C THR A 239 2.49 4.68 9.69
N VAL A 240 1.60 5.56 9.22
CA VAL A 240 1.95 6.88 8.67
C VAL A 240 1.04 7.94 9.27
N TYR A 241 1.59 9.13 9.42
CA TYR A 241 1.04 10.22 10.21
C TYR A 241 0.56 11.35 9.31
N ASN A 242 -0.39 12.13 9.80
CA ASN A 242 -0.98 13.30 9.14
C ASN A 242 -0.43 14.63 9.70
N GLU A 243 0.27 14.61 10.84
CA GLU A 243 0.94 15.78 11.40
C GLU A 243 2.13 16.20 10.52
N PRO A 244 2.12 17.43 9.97
CA PRO A 244 3.22 17.93 9.17
C PRO A 244 4.35 18.44 10.07
N TYR A 245 5.58 18.09 9.73
CA TYR A 245 6.78 18.71 10.29
C TYR A 245 7.92 18.62 9.26
N VAL A 246 9.06 19.25 9.55
CA VAL A 246 10.21 19.23 8.65
C VAL A 246 10.79 17.82 8.58
N GLN A 247 10.72 17.20 7.40
CA GLN A 247 11.35 15.91 7.14
C GLN A 247 12.84 16.15 6.82
N PRO A 248 13.76 15.69 7.68
CA PRO A 248 15.20 15.91 7.47
C PRO A 248 15.69 15.14 6.23
N ALA A 249 16.80 15.60 5.67
CA ALA A 249 17.55 14.80 4.70
C ALA A 249 18.11 13.54 5.38
N GLU A 250 18.35 12.51 4.58
CA GLU A 250 19.01 11.30 5.04
C GLU A 250 20.40 11.64 5.64
N PRO A 251 20.70 11.17 6.86
CA PRO A 251 22.01 11.41 7.47
C PRO A 251 23.14 10.79 6.63
N GLU A 252 24.25 11.50 6.44
CA GLU A 252 25.40 11.02 5.64
C GLU A 252 26.01 9.71 6.18
N ASN A 253 25.91 9.47 7.49
CA ASN A 253 26.43 8.29 8.16
C ASN A 253 25.31 7.34 8.63
N LEU A 254 24.17 7.32 7.93
CA LEU A 254 23.10 6.39 8.25
C LEU A 254 23.60 4.96 8.02
N ASP A 255 23.62 4.17 9.08
CA ASP A 255 23.87 2.74 9.00
C ASP A 255 22.54 1.99 8.87
N VAL A 256 22.27 1.55 7.65
CA VAL A 256 21.04 0.82 7.30
C VAL A 256 21.13 -0.66 7.67
N GLU A 257 22.34 -1.19 7.83
CA GLU A 257 22.59 -2.62 8.04
C GLU A 257 22.82 -2.97 9.54
N GLY A 258 23.12 -1.97 10.38
CA GLY A 258 23.23 -2.13 11.84
C GLY A 258 24.59 -2.63 12.33
N TYR A 259 25.69 -2.20 11.70
CA TYR A 259 27.09 -2.54 12.02
C TYR A 259 27.78 -1.57 12.99
#